data_AF-T1CUP6-F1
#
_entry.id   AF-T1CUP6-F1
#
_cell.length_a   1.000
_cell.length_b   1.000
_cell.length_c   1.000
_cell.angle_alpha   90.00
_cell.angle_beta   90.00
_cell.angle_gamma   90.00
#
_symmetry.space_group_name_H-M   'P 1'
#
loop_
_entity.id
_entity.type
_entity.pdbx_description
1 polymer ?
#
loop_
_entity_poly.entity_id
_entity_poly.type
_entity_poly.pdbx_seq_one_letter_code
_entity_poly.pdbx_strand_id
1 'polypeptide(L)'
;MATRRSYLEAGKKRAPKGKFAIPDGWVARGFSFEVEWPEDHEVASSIRSQFGGRRYAFNWALGQAKADMDARKIVPAHESVPWNLYSLRKLWNAEKAAIAPWWAENSKEAYSTGIADLSRSMPGGRCLDHGWLRGGGCSTGHSSGRSKQE
;
A
#
# COMPACT_ATOMS: atom_id res chain seq x y z
N MET A 1 12.43 10.65 -41.23
CA MET A 1 13.70 10.16 -40.66
C MET A 1 13.89 10.80 -39.29
N ALA A 2 13.61 10.07 -38.21
CA ALA A 2 13.87 10.55 -36.84
C ALA A 2 15.01 9.71 -36.26
N THR A 3 16.16 10.35 -36.06
CA THR A 3 17.39 9.76 -35.53
C THR A 3 17.17 9.38 -34.06
N ARG A 4 17.10 8.08 -33.77
CA ARG A 4 17.17 7.57 -32.40
C ARG A 4 18.57 7.89 -31.84
N ARG A 5 18.62 8.78 -30.85
CA ARG A 5 19.80 9.00 -30.03
C ARG A 5 20.00 7.76 -29.16
N SER A 6 20.93 6.89 -29.56
CA SER A 6 21.36 5.73 -28.78
C SER A 6 22.10 6.22 -27.54
N TYR A 7 21.47 6.07 -26.38
CA TYR A 7 22.21 6.12 -25.12
C TYR A 7 23.05 4.85 -25.02
N LEU A 8 24.38 5.02 -24.96
CA LEU A 8 25.30 3.97 -24.57
C LEU A 8 24.94 3.56 -23.14
N GLU A 9 24.42 2.34 -22.96
CA GLU A 9 24.24 1.69 -21.66
C GLU A 9 25.59 1.66 -20.94
N ALA A 10 25.76 2.51 -19.92
CA ALA A 10 26.90 2.42 -19.02
C ALA A 10 26.83 1.06 -18.32
N GLY A 11 27.79 0.18 -18.62
CA GLY A 11 27.84 -1.18 -18.07
C GLY A 11 27.66 -1.16 -16.55
N LYS A 12 26.63 -1.88 -16.07
CA LYS A 12 26.26 -1.94 -14.65
C LYS A 12 27.46 -2.38 -13.81
N LYS A 13 27.92 -1.52 -12.91
CA LYS A 13 28.99 -1.85 -11.97
C LYS A 13 28.43 -2.83 -10.95
N ARG A 14 28.77 -4.11 -11.10
CA ARG A 14 28.42 -5.14 -10.10
C ARG A 14 28.88 -4.67 -8.72
N ALA A 15 28.00 -4.79 -7.73
CA ALA A 15 28.31 -4.45 -6.35
C ALA A 15 29.60 -5.16 -5.90
N PRO A 16 30.46 -4.49 -5.10
CA PRO A 16 31.68 -5.10 -4.60
C PRO A 16 31.32 -6.39 -3.84
N LYS A 17 31.97 -7.51 -4.19
CA LYS A 17 31.71 -8.84 -3.64
C LYS A 17 32.08 -9.00 -2.14
N GLY A 18 32.51 -7.93 -1.47
CA GLY A 18 32.88 -7.95 -0.05
C GLY A 18 31.69 -7.65 0.85
N LYS A 19 31.61 -8.35 1.99
CA LYS A 19 30.68 -7.95 3.07
C LYS A 19 31.12 -6.58 3.59
N PHE A 20 30.17 -5.65 3.73
CA PHE A 20 30.44 -4.37 4.37
C PHE A 20 30.87 -4.59 5.82
N ALA A 21 32.06 -4.11 6.18
CA ALA A 21 32.58 -4.17 7.55
C ALA A 21 32.51 -2.77 8.17
N ILE A 22 31.93 -2.69 9.37
CA ILE A 22 31.92 -1.45 10.16
C ILE A 22 33.30 -1.35 10.84
N PRO A 23 34.01 -0.22 10.72
CA PRO A 23 35.30 -0.04 11.39
C PRO A 23 35.19 -0.18 12.91
N ASP A 24 36.27 -0.62 13.56
CA ASP A 24 36.32 -0.73 15.02
C ASP A 24 36.05 0.63 15.70
N GLY A 25 35.19 0.61 16.71
CA GLY A 25 34.73 1.81 17.43
C GLY A 25 33.56 2.56 16.77
N TRP A 26 33.06 2.10 15.62
CA TRP A 26 31.89 2.70 14.95
C TRP A 26 30.63 1.85 15.17
N VAL A 27 29.46 2.51 15.16
CA VAL A 27 28.14 1.86 15.21
C VAL A 27 27.32 2.29 14.00
N ALA A 28 26.88 1.32 13.17
CA ALA A 28 25.98 1.62 12.07
C ALA A 28 24.63 2.13 12.59
N ARG A 29 24.24 3.34 12.14
CA ARG A 29 22.97 3.99 12.51
C ARG A 29 21.86 3.80 11.48
N GLY A 30 22.23 3.51 10.25
CA GLY A 30 21.30 3.30 9.14
C GLY A 30 22.05 2.95 7.87
N PHE A 31 21.33 2.34 6.93
CA PHE A 31 21.83 2.01 5.60
C PHE A 31 20.87 2.60 4.57
N SER A 32 21.41 3.18 3.51
CA SER A 32 20.65 3.58 2.33
C SER A 32 21.03 2.65 1.20
N PHE A 33 20.03 2.01 0.61
CA PHE A 33 20.21 1.15 -0.54
C PHE A 33 19.41 1.70 -1.70
N GLU A 34 20.02 1.74 -2.87
CA GLU A 34 19.27 1.94 -4.11
C GLU A 34 18.74 0.57 -4.56
N VAL A 35 17.43 0.49 -4.75
CA VAL A 35 16.79 -0.73 -5.21
C VAL A 35 16.79 -0.72 -6.73
N GLU A 36 17.66 -1.54 -7.32
CA GLU A 36 17.63 -1.78 -8.76
C GLU A 36 16.46 -2.70 -9.13
N TRP A 37 15.83 -2.42 -10.27
CA TRP A 37 14.82 -3.31 -10.82
C TRP A 37 15.47 -4.59 -11.36
N PRO A 38 14.94 -5.79 -11.06
CA PRO A 38 15.54 -7.05 -11.51
C PRO A 38 15.50 -7.16 -13.04
N GLU A 39 16.62 -7.61 -13.62
CA GLU A 39 16.70 -8.00 -15.04
C GLU A 39 15.99 -9.32 -15.30
N ASP A 40 16.03 -10.23 -14.32
CA ASP A 40 15.35 -11.53 -14.38
C ASP A 40 13.83 -11.32 -14.49
N HIS A 41 13.27 -11.88 -15.56
CA HIS A 41 11.87 -11.70 -15.90
C HIS A 41 10.93 -12.33 -14.87
N GLU A 42 11.28 -13.48 -14.30
CA GLU A 42 10.45 -14.18 -13.31
C GLU A 42 10.42 -13.41 -11.99
N VAL A 43 11.57 -12.89 -11.56
CA VAL A 43 11.64 -12.02 -10.38
C VAL A 43 10.84 -10.74 -10.60
N ALA A 44 11.00 -10.09 -11.76
CA ALA A 44 10.21 -8.90 -12.11
C ALA A 44 8.70 -9.19 -12.15
N SER A 45 8.31 -10.36 -12.66
CA SER A 45 6.92 -10.82 -12.71
C SER A 45 6.34 -11.01 -11.31
N SER A 46 7.09 -11.65 -10.41
CA SER A 46 6.70 -11.82 -9.01
C SER A 46 6.45 -10.47 -8.32
N ILE A 47 7.34 -9.48 -8.49
CA ILE A 47 7.15 -8.13 -7.93
C ILE A 47 5.88 -7.47 -8.50
N ARG A 48 5.63 -7.58 -9.80
CA ARG A 48 4.40 -7.06 -10.41
C ARG A 48 3.15 -7.75 -9.88
N SER A 49 3.21 -9.05 -9.61
CA SER A 49 2.11 -9.81 -9.00
C SER A 49 1.76 -9.24 -7.62
N GLN A 50 2.76 -8.88 -6.80
CA GLN A 50 2.52 -8.24 -5.49
C GLN A 50 1.78 -6.90 -5.64
N PHE A 51 2.18 -6.07 -6.62
CA PHE A 51 1.44 -4.83 -6.93
C PHE A 51 0.03 -5.10 -7.48
N GLY A 52 -0.15 -6.20 -8.21
CA GLY A 52 -1.46 -6.71 -8.61
C GLY A 52 -2.32 -7.05 -7.40
N GLY A 53 -1.81 -7.84 -6.46
CA GLY A 53 -2.49 -8.22 -5.22
C GLY A 53 -2.88 -7.01 -4.37
N ARG A 54 -2.01 -6.01 -4.23
CA ARG A 54 -2.34 -4.74 -3.55
C ARG A 54 -3.51 -4.03 -4.20
N ARG A 55 -3.48 -3.83 -5.53
CA ARG A 55 -4.55 -3.16 -6.28
C ARG A 55 -5.86 -3.94 -6.21
N TYR A 56 -5.80 -5.26 -6.29
CA TYR A 56 -6.96 -6.13 -6.18
C TYR A 56 -7.63 -5.98 -4.81
N ALA A 57 -6.87 -6.08 -3.71
CA ALA A 57 -7.42 -5.93 -2.37
C ALA A 57 -7.99 -4.51 -2.11
N PHE A 58 -7.35 -3.47 -2.64
CA PHE A 58 -7.90 -2.10 -2.59
C PHE A 58 -9.27 -2.03 -3.28
N ASN A 59 -9.38 -2.53 -4.51
CA ASN A 59 -10.62 -2.50 -5.29
C ASN A 59 -11.72 -3.36 -4.67
N TRP A 60 -11.37 -4.53 -4.14
CA TRP A 60 -12.31 -5.38 -3.40
C TRP A 60 -12.85 -4.64 -2.18
N ALA A 61 -11.98 -4.04 -1.37
CA ALA A 61 -12.40 -3.33 -0.18
C ALA A 61 -13.24 -2.08 -0.52
N LEU A 62 -12.92 -1.39 -1.62
CA LEU A 62 -13.74 -0.30 -2.16
C LEU A 62 -15.14 -0.79 -2.56
N GLY A 63 -15.22 -1.97 -3.17
CA GLY A 63 -16.48 -2.62 -3.51
C GLY A 63 -17.33 -2.90 -2.27
N GLN A 64 -16.73 -3.41 -1.20
CA GLN A 64 -17.41 -3.65 0.07
C GLN A 64 -17.95 -2.37 0.71
N ALA A 65 -17.14 -1.30 0.74
CA ALA A 65 -17.58 -0.02 1.26
C ALA A 65 -18.74 0.59 0.46
N LYS A 66 -18.70 0.48 -0.88
CA LYS A 66 -19.81 0.94 -1.74
C LYS A 66 -21.09 0.14 -1.51
N ALA A 67 -21.00 -1.18 -1.48
CA ALA A 67 -22.15 -2.05 -1.21
C ALA A 67 -22.80 -1.73 0.13
N ASP A 68 -21.97 -1.48 1.15
CA ASP A 68 -22.42 -1.09 2.48
C ASP A 68 -23.09 0.31 2.52
N MET A 69 -22.53 1.31 1.81
CA MET A 69 -23.17 2.61 1.63
C MET A 69 -24.53 2.50 0.92
N ASP A 70 -24.61 1.67 -0.12
CA ASP A 70 -25.84 1.49 -0.88
C ASP A 70 -26.89 0.73 -0.06
N ALA A 71 -26.49 -0.27 0.74
CA ALA A 71 -27.37 -0.95 1.68
C ALA A 71 -27.95 0.02 2.72
N ARG A 72 -27.15 0.95 3.27
CA ARG A 72 -27.64 2.02 4.18
C ARG A 72 -28.68 2.93 3.54
N LYS A 73 -28.54 3.26 2.25
CA LYS A 73 -29.49 4.13 1.56
C LYS A 73 -30.86 3.45 1.41
N ILE A 74 -30.88 2.13 1.25
CA ILE A 74 -32.10 1.34 1.10
C ILE A 74 -32.71 1.04 2.48
N VAL A 75 -31.88 0.64 3.45
CA VAL A 75 -32.29 0.28 4.80
C VAL A 75 -31.51 1.14 5.79
N PRO A 76 -32.12 2.20 6.36
CA PRO A 76 -31.43 3.07 7.32
C PRO A 76 -30.93 2.36 8.59
N ALA A 77 -31.53 1.22 8.93
CA ALA A 77 -31.13 0.36 10.06
C ALA A 77 -30.01 -0.65 9.71
N HIS A 78 -29.45 -0.60 8.50
CA HIS A 78 -28.37 -1.50 8.08
C HIS A 78 -27.14 -1.33 8.98
N GLU A 79 -26.72 -2.42 9.61
CA GLU A 79 -25.51 -2.46 10.42
C GLU A 79 -24.29 -2.57 9.52
N SER A 80 -23.47 -1.52 9.51
CA SER A 80 -22.25 -1.54 8.69
C SER A 80 -21.04 -2.04 9.43
N VAL A 81 -20.24 -2.75 8.65
CA VAL A 81 -18.87 -3.03 9.05
C VAL A 81 -18.06 -1.73 9.02
N PRO A 82 -17.36 -1.37 10.10
CA PRO A 82 -16.48 -0.21 10.09
C PRO A 82 -15.43 -0.32 8.97
N TRP A 83 -15.27 0.71 8.14
CA TRP A 83 -14.28 0.71 7.04
C TRP A 83 -12.86 1.04 7.53
N ASN A 84 -12.43 0.39 8.61
CA ASN A 84 -11.06 0.46 9.10
C ASN A 84 -10.26 -0.79 8.67
N LEU A 85 -8.93 -0.71 8.70
CA LEU A 85 -8.07 -1.83 8.28
C LEU A 85 -8.41 -3.13 9.02
N TYR A 86 -8.64 -3.09 10.33
CA TYR A 86 -8.87 -4.30 11.11
C TYR A 86 -10.12 -5.05 10.63
N SER A 87 -11.25 -4.35 10.53
CA SER A 87 -12.53 -4.92 10.12
C SER A 87 -12.50 -5.42 8.68
N LEU A 88 -11.96 -4.62 7.75
CA LEU A 88 -11.84 -5.00 6.34
C LEU A 88 -10.88 -6.17 6.14
N ARG A 89 -9.79 -6.25 6.90
CA ARG A 89 -8.86 -7.39 6.85
C ARG A 89 -9.48 -8.66 7.40
N LYS A 90 -10.36 -8.55 8.40
CA LYS A 90 -11.13 -9.71 8.91
C LYS A 90 -12.05 -10.26 7.83
N LEU A 91 -12.79 -9.39 7.13
CA LEU A 91 -13.62 -9.78 5.99
C LEU A 91 -12.79 -10.39 4.85
N TRP A 92 -11.68 -9.74 4.47
CA TRP A 92 -10.78 -10.25 3.43
C TRP A 92 -10.30 -11.66 3.75
N ASN A 93 -9.91 -11.93 4.99
CA ASN A 93 -9.45 -13.26 5.38
C ASN A 93 -10.54 -14.34 5.29
N ALA A 94 -11.82 -13.98 5.43
CA ALA A 94 -12.93 -14.91 5.26
C ALA A 94 -13.21 -15.19 3.77
N GLU A 95 -13.10 -14.18 2.91
CA GLU A 95 -13.51 -14.28 1.50
C GLU A 95 -12.37 -14.63 0.54
N LYS A 96 -11.11 -14.31 0.87
CA LYS A 96 -9.95 -14.37 -0.07
C LYS A 96 -9.79 -15.72 -0.77
N ALA A 97 -10.12 -16.82 -0.10
CA ALA A 97 -10.02 -18.16 -0.68
C ALA A 97 -11.00 -18.35 -1.86
N ALA A 98 -12.17 -17.69 -1.82
CA ALA A 98 -13.19 -17.77 -2.85
C ALA A 98 -12.93 -16.75 -3.97
N ILE A 99 -12.59 -15.50 -3.62
CA ILE A 99 -12.47 -14.41 -4.60
C ILE A 99 -11.09 -14.34 -5.28
N ALA A 100 -10.05 -14.83 -4.62
CA ALA A 100 -8.67 -14.79 -5.07
C ALA A 100 -7.99 -16.14 -4.81
N PRO A 101 -8.30 -17.20 -5.57
CA PRO A 101 -7.72 -18.54 -5.35
C PRO A 101 -6.18 -18.56 -5.46
N TRP A 102 -5.60 -17.61 -6.19
CA TRP A 102 -4.16 -17.34 -6.31
C TRP A 102 -3.57 -16.59 -5.11
N TRP A 103 -4.33 -16.36 -4.03
CA TRP A 103 -3.92 -15.42 -2.97
C TRP A 103 -2.57 -15.79 -2.32
N ALA A 104 -2.27 -17.09 -2.26
CA ALA A 104 -1.07 -17.63 -1.64
C ALA A 104 0.22 -17.34 -2.42
N GLU A 105 0.12 -16.96 -3.69
CA GLU A 105 1.27 -16.59 -4.53
C GLU A 105 1.85 -15.21 -4.16
N ASN A 106 1.04 -14.35 -3.51
CA ASN A 106 1.49 -13.05 -3.05
C ASN A 106 1.61 -12.98 -1.52
N SER A 107 2.42 -12.04 -1.06
CA SER A 107 2.59 -11.78 0.36
C SER A 107 1.29 -11.25 0.95
N LYS A 108 1.00 -11.67 2.19
CA LYS A 108 -0.11 -11.12 2.98
C LYS A 108 -0.04 -9.58 3.09
N GLU A 109 1.17 -9.03 3.06
CA GLU A 109 1.40 -7.59 3.19
C GLU A 109 0.94 -6.81 1.97
N ALA A 110 0.92 -7.42 0.77
CA ALA A 110 0.36 -6.78 -0.42
C ALA A 110 -1.12 -6.45 -0.21
N TYR A 111 -1.89 -7.41 0.29
CA TYR A 111 -3.31 -7.23 0.58
C TYR A 111 -3.55 -6.29 1.75
N SER A 112 -2.79 -6.46 2.84
CA SER A 112 -2.86 -5.59 4.03
C SER A 112 -2.63 -4.12 3.66
N THR A 113 -1.63 -3.85 2.80
CA THR A 113 -1.32 -2.50 2.32
C THR A 113 -2.47 -1.94 1.48
N GLY A 114 -3.02 -2.71 0.53
CA GLY A 114 -4.13 -2.25 -0.31
C GLY A 114 -5.38 -1.89 0.49
N ILE A 115 -5.71 -2.70 1.51
CA ILE A 115 -6.83 -2.40 2.41
C ILE A 115 -6.52 -1.19 3.30
N ALA A 116 -5.27 -1.03 3.74
CA ALA A 116 -4.85 0.12 4.55
C ALA A 116 -4.94 1.43 3.76
N ASP A 117 -4.60 1.42 2.47
CA ASP A 117 -4.72 2.57 1.58
C ASP A 117 -6.19 3.03 1.46
N LEU A 118 -7.14 2.10 1.30
CA LEU A 118 -8.57 2.42 1.30
C LEU A 118 -9.00 2.97 2.66
N SER A 119 -8.63 2.28 3.74
CA SER A 119 -9.00 2.71 5.10
C SER A 119 -8.51 4.12 5.42
N ARG A 120 -7.39 4.57 4.83
CA ARG A 120 -6.87 5.94 4.99
C ARG A 120 -7.55 6.96 4.10
N SER A 121 -8.08 6.56 2.95
CA SER A 121 -8.76 7.47 2.02
C SER A 121 -10.22 7.74 2.39
N MET A 122 -10.83 6.90 3.23
CA MET A 122 -12.22 7.05 3.65
C MET A 122 -12.41 8.09 4.78
N PRO A 123 -13.56 8.80 4.80
CA PRO A 123 -13.92 9.69 5.91
C PRO A 123 -13.99 8.93 7.24
N GLY A 124 -13.29 9.43 8.28
CA GLY A 124 -13.17 8.74 9.57
C GLY A 124 -12.13 7.62 9.61
N GLY A 125 -11.42 7.40 8.50
CA GLY A 125 -10.27 6.52 8.39
C GLY A 125 -9.16 6.90 9.36
N ARG A 126 -9.05 6.20 10.49
CA ARG A 126 -7.90 6.37 11.39
C ARG A 126 -6.70 5.72 10.73
N CYS A 127 -5.67 6.51 10.46
CA CYS A 127 -4.36 6.00 10.13
C CYS A 127 -3.96 5.02 11.25
N LEU A 128 -3.67 3.77 10.91
CA LEU A 128 -2.87 2.96 11.82
C LEU A 128 -1.50 3.60 11.83
N ASP A 129 -1.13 4.14 13.00
CA ASP A 129 0.21 4.60 13.34
C ASP A 129 1.16 3.42 13.26
N HIS A 130 1.58 3.07 12.04
CA HIS A 130 2.73 2.23 11.83
C HIS A 130 3.92 3.13 11.57
N GLY A 131 4.68 3.33 12.65
CA GLY A 131 6.12 3.51 12.69
C GLY A 131 6.75 4.32 11.56
N TRP A 132 6.98 5.60 11.86
CA TRP A 132 8.10 6.41 11.38
C TRP A 132 8.29 6.53 9.85
N LEU A 133 7.46 7.36 9.23
CA LEU A 133 7.93 8.26 8.17
C LEU A 133 7.64 9.69 8.61
N ARG A 134 8.70 10.36 9.05
CA ARG A 134 8.70 11.79 9.39
C ARG A 134 8.49 12.56 8.09
N GLY A 135 7.26 13.03 7.84
CA GLY A 135 6.94 13.92 6.74
C GLY A 135 5.65 13.55 6.00
N GLY A 136 4.50 13.86 6.61
CA GLY A 136 3.20 13.68 5.97
C GLY A 136 2.09 13.45 6.98
N GLY A 137 1.97 14.34 7.97
CA GLY A 137 0.87 14.28 8.94
C GLY A 137 -0.47 14.43 8.24
N CYS A 138 -1.37 13.48 8.46
CA CYS A 138 -2.77 13.58 8.09
C CYS A 138 -3.43 14.65 8.98
N SER A 139 -3.45 15.90 8.51
CA SER A 139 -4.21 16.97 9.14
C SER A 139 -5.66 16.90 8.67
N THR A 140 -6.51 16.13 9.36
CA THR A 140 -7.96 16.32 9.27
C THR A 140 -8.36 17.52 10.13
N GLY A 141 -7.92 18.72 9.72
CA GLY A 141 -8.40 19.98 10.26
C GLY A 141 -9.78 20.30 9.66
N HIS A 142 -10.84 19.82 10.30
CA HIS A 142 -12.20 20.29 10.02
C HIS A 142 -12.40 21.62 10.75
N SER A 143 -12.01 22.74 10.14
CA SER A 143 -12.39 24.07 10.66
C SER A 143 -13.83 24.36 10.23
N SER A 144 -14.79 24.01 11.08
CA SER A 144 -16.15 24.54 10.96
C SER A 144 -16.13 26.02 11.32
N GLY A 145 -16.17 26.88 10.29
CA GLY A 145 -16.38 28.31 10.45
C GLY A 145 -17.74 28.57 11.08
N ARG A 146 -17.75 28.98 12.35
CA ARG A 146 -18.92 29.51 13.05
C ARG A 146 -19.27 30.87 12.42
N SER A 147 -20.37 30.93 11.67
CA SER A 147 -20.99 32.17 11.23
C SER A 147 -21.41 32.98 12.46
N LYS A 148 -20.88 34.20 12.58
CA LYS A 148 -21.59 35.29 13.26
C LYS A 148 -22.53 35.89 12.22
N GLN A 149 -23.84 35.78 12.46
CA GLN A 149 -24.80 36.71 11.88
C GLN A 149 -25.11 37.78 12.93
N GLU A 150 -25.32 38.98 12.40
CA GLU A 150 -25.50 40.28 13.05
C GLU A 150 -26.66 40.35 14.05
#